data_AF-A0A0D6ZB43-F1
#
_entry.id   AF-A0A0D6ZB43-F1
#
_cell.length_a   1.000
_cell.length_b   1.000
_cell.length_c   1.000
_cell.angle_alpha   90.00
_cell.angle_beta   90.00
_cell.angle_gamma   90.00
#
_symmetry.space_group_name_H-M   'P 1'
#
loop_
_entity.id
_entity.type
_entity.pdbx_description
1 polymer ?
#
loop_
_entity_poly.entity_id
_entity_poly.type
_entity_poly.pdbx_seq_one_letter_code
_entity_poly.pdbx_strand_id
1 'polypeptide(L)' 'MQQEQLIAVHKNHVGEIISFQTSSGRIISYRKALMEVSTGNISGVNIMEETNGNSSLLTADGSDFQTYPEIY' A
#
# COMPACT_ATOMS: atom_id res chain seq x y z
N MET A 1 -9.52 -17.30 6.22
CA MET A 1 -9.57 -15.84 6.45
C MET A 1 -9.28 -15.18 5.11
N GLN A 2 -10.11 -14.27 4.64
CA GLN A 2 -9.91 -13.61 3.35
C GLN A 2 -8.96 -12.42 3.56
N GLN A 3 -7.83 -12.41 2.86
CA GLN A 3 -6.88 -11.30 2.91
C GLN A 3 -7.44 -10.10 2.15
N GLU A 4 -7.18 -8.90 2.66
CA GLU A 4 -7.59 -7.67 1.99
C GLU A 4 -6.60 -7.31 0.87
N GLN A 5 -7.05 -6.49 -0.07
CA GLN A 5 -6.24 -5.93 -1.16
C GLN A 5 -6.20 -4.41 -1.01
N LEU A 6 -5.12 -3.78 -1.44
CA LEU A 6 -5.11 -2.33 -1.66
C LEU A 6 -5.82 -2.06 -2.98
N ILE A 7 -6.74 -1.09 -3.02
CA ILE A 7 -7.54 -0.79 -4.23
C ILE A 7 -7.50 0.68 -4.66
N ALA A 8 -7.07 1.58 -3.78
CA ALA A 8 -6.94 3.01 -4.05
C ALA A 8 -5.86 3.63 -3.17
N VAL A 9 -5.36 4.80 -3.57
CA VAL A 9 -4.32 5.55 -2.86
C VAL A 9 -4.82 6.93 -2.46
N HIS A 10 -4.29 7.47 -1.38
CA HIS A 10 -4.42 8.89 -1.04
C HIS A 10 -3.03 9.50 -1.01
N LYS A 11 -2.83 10.53 -1.83
CA LYS A 11 -1.58 11.25 -1.95
C LYS A 11 -1.64 12.59 -1.23
N ASN A 12 -0.52 13.08 -0.74
CA ASN A 12 -0.40 14.43 -0.22
C ASN A 12 -0.25 15.45 -1.38
N HIS A 13 -0.12 16.74 -1.03
CA HIS A 13 -0.01 17.82 -2.02
C HIS A 13 1.25 17.79 -2.90
N VAL A 14 2.26 16.98 -2.56
CA VAL A 14 3.45 16.76 -3.40
C VAL A 14 3.40 15.44 -4.19
N GLY A 15 2.30 14.69 -4.08
CA GLY A 15 2.09 13.44 -4.82
C GLY A 15 2.62 12.17 -4.12
N GLU A 16 3.04 12.26 -2.85
CA GLU A 16 3.47 11.09 -2.08
C GLU A 16 2.28 10.35 -1.51
N ILE A 17 2.28 9.02 -1.61
CA ILE A 17 1.21 8.18 -1.06
C ILE A 17 1.32 8.15 0.47
N ILE A 18 0.28 8.65 1.15
CA ILE A 18 0.21 8.71 2.61
C ILE A 18 -0.76 7.68 3.20
N SER A 19 -1.71 7.18 2.41
CA SER A 19 -2.69 6.18 2.85
C SER A 19 -3.21 5.34 1.69
N PHE A 20 -3.79 4.18 2.02
CA PHE A 20 -4.42 3.27 1.07
C PHE A 20 -5.84 2.94 1.50
N GLN A 21 -6.72 2.71 0.52
CA GLN A 21 -8.01 2.08 0.75
C GLN A 21 -7.88 0.57 0.56
N THR A 22 -8.43 -0.19 1.49
CA THR A 22 -8.52 -1.65 1.38
C THR A 22 -9.82 -2.08 0.71
N SER A 23 -9.86 -3.31 0.20
CA SER A 23 -11.06 -3.92 -0.39
C SER A 23 -12.25 -4.05 0.58
N SER A 24 -12.05 -3.92 1.90
CA SER A 24 -13.14 -3.85 2.88
C SER A 24 -13.67 -2.43 3.13
N GLY A 25 -13.10 -1.43 2.47
CA GLY A 25 -13.48 -0.02 2.60
C GLY A 25 -12.75 0.74 3.72
N ARG A 26 -11.80 0.12 4.44
CA ARG A 26 -10.97 0.83 5.42
C ARG A 26 -9.97 1.74 4.71
N ILE A 27 -9.68 2.89 5.32
CA ILE A 27 -8.51 3.70 4.95
C ILE A 27 -7.43 3.47 6.01
N ILE A 28 -6.24 3.07 5.58
CA ILE A 28 -5.09 2.81 6.46
C ILE A 28 -3.90 3.65 6.03
N SER A 29 -3.09 4.11 7.00
CA SER A 29 -1.86 4.85 6.70
C SER A 29 -0.82 3.95 6.01
N TYR A 30 0.12 4.56 5.30
CA TYR A 30 1.21 3.84 4.63
C TYR A 30 1.97 2.90 5.59
N ARG A 31 2.31 3.39 6.78
CA ARG A 31 3.00 2.59 7.81
C ARG A 31 2.17 1.40 8.30
N LYS A 32 0.84 1.56 8.40
CA LYS A 32 -0.05 0.46 8.77
C LYS A 32 -0.18 -0.56 7.65
N ALA A 33 -0.17 -0.13 6.40
CA ALA A 33 -0.13 -1.02 5.25
C ALA A 33 1.14 -1.88 5.25
N LEU A 34 2.33 -1.29 5.45
CA LEU A 34 3.59 -2.06 5.59
C LEU A 34 3.48 -3.15 6.67
N MET A 35 2.95 -2.80 7.84
CA MET A 35 2.77 -3.75 8.94
C MET A 35 1.78 -4.86 8.56
N GLU A 36 0.62 -4.51 8.01
CA GLU A 36 -0.42 -5.49 7.66
C GLU A 36 0.00 -6.41 6.51
N VAL A 37 0.84 -5.94 5.58
CA VAL A 37 1.47 -6.78 4.56
C VAL A 37 2.46 -7.75 5.19
N SER A 38 3.33 -7.25 6.09
CA SER A 38 4.29 -8.09 6.82
C SER A 38 3.61 -9.18 7.65
N THR A 39 2.44 -8.89 8.25
CA THR A 39 1.66 -9.88 9.01
C THR A 39 0.73 -10.75 8.15
N GLY A 40 0.69 -10.54 6.82
CA GLY A 40 -0.14 -11.31 5.91
C GLY A 40 -1.64 -10.99 5.96
N ASN A 41 -2.04 -9.83 6.48
CA ASN A 41 -3.43 -9.36 6.46
C ASN A 41 -3.80 -8.75 5.09
N ILE A 42 -2.82 -8.13 4.42
CA ILE A 42 -2.95 -7.58 3.07
C ILE A 42 -2.12 -8.44 2.12
N SER A 43 -2.69 -8.70 0.95
CA SER A 43 -2.05 -9.48 -0.11
C SER A 43 -2.00 -8.69 -1.43
N GLY A 44 -1.42 -9.28 -2.48
CA GLY A 44 -1.29 -8.62 -3.79
C GLY A 44 -0.21 -7.54 -3.85
N VAL A 45 0.58 -7.39 -2.78
CA VAL A 45 1.64 -6.41 -2.64
C VAL A 45 2.84 -7.02 -1.93
N ASN A 46 4.03 -6.47 -2.18
CA ASN A 46 5.29 -6.90 -1.60
C ASN A 46 5.96 -5.72 -0.87
N ILE A 47 6.77 -6.04 0.14
CA ILE A 47 7.65 -5.09 0.78
C ILE A 47 9.02 -5.20 0.11
N MET A 48 9.53 -4.08 -0.40
CA MET A 48 10.88 -3.96 -0.90
C MET A 48 11.71 -3.16 0.10
N GLU A 49 12.81 -3.76 0.56
CA GLU A 49 13.82 -3.03 1.33
C GLU A 49 14.73 -2.26 0.37
N GLU A 50 14.87 -0.96 0.61
CA GLU A 50 15.78 -0.10 -0.10
C GLU A 50 17.19 -0.15 0.52
N THR A 51 18.20 0.21 -0.27
CA THR A 51 19.61 0.21 0.16
C THR A 51 19.91 1.19 1.31
N ASN A 52 19.01 2.15 1.55
CA ASN A 52 19.08 3.13 2.65
C ASN A 52 18.47 2.60 3.98
N GLY A 53 17.93 1.37 4.00
CA GLY A 53 17.27 0.79 5.16
C GLY A 53 15.79 1.16 5.31
N ASN A 54 15.20 1.88 4.35
CA ASN A 54 13.77 2.12 4.29
C ASN A 54 13.05 0.95 3.61
N SER A 55 11.75 0.84 3.86
CA SER A 55 10.88 -0.16 3.24
C SER A 55 9.78 0.52 2.45
N SER A 56 9.61 0.09 1.21
CA SER A 56 8.61 0.59 0.27
C SER A 56 7.67 -0.54 -0.13
N LEU A 57 6.42 -0.20 -0.44
CA LEU A 57 5.44 -1.14 -0.98
C LEU A 57 5.49 -1.12 -2.51
N LEU A 58 5.36 -2.31 -3.10
CA LEU A 58 5.15 -2.53 -4.53
C LEU A 58 3.96 -3.45 -4.73
N THR A 59 3.33 -3.39 -5.89
CA THR A 59 2.33 -4.38 -6.30
C THR A 59 2.99 -5.75 -6.55
N ALA A 60 2.19 -6.80 -6.66
CA ALA A 60 2.67 -8.16 -6.90
C ALA A 60 3.49 -8.32 -8.19
N ASP A 61 3.24 -7.48 -9.21
CA ASP A 61 3.98 -7.44 -10.47
C ASP A 61 5.24 -6.55 -10.42
N GLY A 62 5.54 -5.95 -9.27
CA GLY A 62 6.71 -5.09 -9.05
C GLY A 62 6.54 -3.66 -9.54
N SER A 63 5.33 -3.27 -9.97
CA SER A 63 5.02 -1.88 -10.30
C SER A 63 4.70 -1.04 -9.06
N ASP A 64 4.63 0.27 -9.25
CA ASP A 64 4.19 1.20 -8.23
C ASP A 64 2.65 1.33 -8.22
N PHE A 65 2.14 2.15 -7.31
CA PHE A 65 0.69 2.39 -7.18
C PHE A 65 0.23 3.63 -7.98
N GLN A 66 0.99 4.11 -8.98
CA GLN A 66 0.60 5.31 -9.72
C GLN A 66 -0.67 5.10 -10.57
N THR A 67 -0.94 3.85 -10.94
CA THR A 67 -2.13 3.46 -11.71
C THR A 67 -3.38 3.29 -10.85
N TYR A 68 -3.25 3.35 -9.53
CA TYR A 68 -4.37 3.17 -8.62
C TYR A 68 -5.23 4.44 -8.60
N PRO A 69 -6.56 4.30 -8.50
CA PRO A 69 -7.44 5.46 -8.34
C PRO A 69 -7.10 6.20 -7.05
N GLU A 70 -7.28 7.52 -7.08
CA GLU A 70 -7.16 8.36 -5.87
C GLU A 70 -8.49 8.41 -5.13
N ILE A 71 -8.44 8.39 -3.79
CA ILE A 71 -9.64 8.43 -2.94
C ILE A 71 -10.34 9.81 -3.04
N TYR A 72 -9.60 10.87 -3.39
CA TYR A 72 -10.07 12.26 -3.50
C TYR A 72 -9.43 13.00 -4.67
#